data_AF-A0A535CKJ2-F1
#
_entry.id   AF-A0A535CKJ2-F1
#
_cell.length_a   1.000
_cell.length_b   1.000
_cell.length_c   1.000
_cell.angle_alpha   90.00
_cell.angle_beta   90.00
_cell.angle_gamma   90.00
#
_symmetry.space_group_name_H-M   'P 1'
#
loop_
_entity.id
_entity.type
_entity.pdbx_description
1 polymer ?
#
loop_
_entity_poly.entity_id
_entity_poly.type
_entity_poly.pdbx_seq_one_letter_code
_entity_poly.pdbx_strand_id
1 'polypeptide(L)'
;MLKHATVHASWLEIGPVLLKEIEHSPAFFLLNPFGHTLFTYDDLAPLYQRTSAPTELCLLVPHKQVELHLMAASHTAASASALTALLRTDRWKALLPKGEVAAETKEIGHGLDGVIDLLLTSVQQHFPWVQRIALPVQVRPTLVETAPYTLLFATRSKDSLVSMNDALCAYRRRLYKQSRQGVLGEEWFATQEQERLAGEIQQLCQRTLQLGQIQRPRRWPDLRQQLLLANFGQFTLDEYDEVIGTLLRQGNVLCEWRRRPLEDEERRIPGNEDTLLWK
;
A
#
# COMPACT_ATOMS: atom_id res chain seq x y z
N MET A 1 8.97 30.86 -0.87
CA MET A 1 8.77 30.87 -2.34
C MET A 1 8.83 29.42 -2.82
N LEU A 2 7.68 28.78 -3.04
CA LEU A 2 7.62 27.42 -3.57
C LEU A 2 8.01 27.49 -5.06
N LYS A 3 9.21 27.00 -5.39
CA LYS A 3 9.63 26.85 -6.78
C LYS A 3 8.87 25.66 -7.36
N HIS A 4 7.80 25.93 -8.09
CA HIS A 4 7.16 24.93 -8.93
C HIS A 4 8.01 24.76 -10.19
N ALA A 5 8.76 23.66 -10.27
CA ALA A 5 9.47 23.26 -11.47
C ALA A 5 8.76 22.05 -12.07
N THR A 6 8.10 22.24 -13.20
CA THR A 6 7.50 21.14 -13.97
C THR A 6 8.60 20.47 -14.78
N VAL A 7 9.01 19.26 -14.38
CA VAL A 7 10.01 18.47 -15.11
C VAL A 7 9.30 17.62 -16.15
N HIS A 8 9.48 17.94 -17.44
CA HIS A 8 9.01 17.12 -18.56
C HIS A 8 10.10 16.13 -18.98
N ALA A 9 10.21 14.99 -18.29
CA ALA A 9 11.14 13.94 -18.66
C ALA A 9 10.63 12.56 -18.20
N SER A 10 11.08 11.48 -18.86
CA SER A 10 10.66 10.11 -18.54
C SER A 10 11.19 9.71 -17.17
N TRP A 11 10.37 9.02 -16.35
CA TRP A 11 10.81 8.51 -15.04
C TRP A 11 12.07 7.62 -15.14
N LEU A 12 12.25 6.93 -16.26
CA LEU A 12 13.44 6.13 -16.54
C LEU A 12 14.73 6.96 -16.55
N GLU A 13 14.65 8.21 -17.00
CA GLU A 13 15.79 9.11 -17.17
C GLU A 13 16.04 9.96 -15.92
N ILE A 14 14.96 10.46 -15.29
CA ILE A 14 15.08 11.37 -14.15
C ILE A 14 15.00 10.68 -12.80
N GLY A 15 14.45 9.47 -12.72
CA GLY A 15 14.19 8.74 -11.48
C GLY A 15 15.40 8.69 -10.53
N PRO A 16 16.60 8.27 -10.98
CA PRO A 16 17.79 8.21 -10.13
C PRO A 16 18.22 9.56 -9.54
N VAL A 17 18.12 10.64 -10.33
CA VAL A 17 18.49 11.99 -9.89
C VAL A 17 17.42 12.54 -8.95
N LEU A 18 16.15 12.40 -9.33
CA LEU A 18 15.01 12.93 -8.60
C LEU A 18 14.83 12.21 -7.25
N LEU A 19 15.04 10.89 -7.16
CA LEU A 19 15.05 10.16 -5.88
C LEU A 19 16.12 10.67 -4.91
N LYS A 20 17.28 11.12 -5.41
CA LYS A 20 18.37 11.71 -4.62
C LYS A 20 18.04 13.14 -4.16
N GLU A 21 17.39 13.94 -5.00
CA GLU A 21 17.03 15.33 -4.67
C GLU A 21 15.83 15.39 -3.69
N ILE A 22 14.84 14.52 -3.87
CA ILE A 22 13.63 14.38 -3.03
C ILE A 22 13.97 14.03 -1.57
N GLU A 23 15.15 13.45 -1.32
CA GLU A 23 15.65 13.17 0.03
C GLU A 23 15.66 14.42 0.93
N HIS A 24 15.71 15.64 0.36
CA HIS A 24 15.86 16.89 1.10
C HIS A 24 14.65 17.83 1.00
N SER A 25 13.54 17.45 0.34
CA SER A 25 12.38 18.33 0.15
C SER A 25 11.05 17.58 0.11
N PRO A 26 9.96 18.14 0.68
CA PRO A 26 8.63 17.57 0.57
C PRO A 26 8.14 17.72 -0.87
N ALA A 27 7.72 16.61 -1.48
CA ALA A 27 7.18 16.63 -2.82
C ALA A 27 6.05 15.61 -2.92
N PHE A 28 4.98 16.00 -3.62
CA PHE A 28 3.89 15.12 -4.01
C PHE A 28 3.92 15.00 -5.53
N PHE A 29 4.09 13.78 -6.04
CA PHE A 29 4.03 13.51 -7.47
C PHE A 29 2.82 12.64 -7.76
N LEU A 30 1.93 13.13 -8.63
CA LEU A 30 0.77 12.40 -9.12
C LEU A 30 0.90 12.27 -10.63
N LEU A 31 1.60 11.20 -11.05
CA LEU A 31 1.98 10.99 -12.44
C LEU A 31 0.87 10.25 -13.22
N ASN A 32 -0.35 10.79 -13.28
CA ASN A 32 -1.29 10.45 -14.37
C ASN A 32 -2.46 11.46 -14.49
N PRO A 33 -2.24 12.66 -15.06
CA PRO A 33 -3.31 13.67 -15.22
C PRO A 33 -4.40 13.28 -16.23
N PHE A 34 -4.24 12.19 -16.99
CA PHE A 34 -5.20 11.70 -17.99
C PHE A 34 -5.76 10.30 -17.65
N GLY A 35 -5.44 9.75 -16.49
CA GLY A 35 -5.96 8.47 -16.01
C GLY A 35 -7.33 8.61 -15.33
N HIS A 36 -8.00 7.49 -15.07
CA HIS A 36 -9.16 7.49 -14.18
C HIS A 36 -8.77 8.01 -12.80
N THR A 37 -9.57 8.91 -12.22
CA THR A 37 -9.34 9.48 -10.89
C THR A 37 -9.46 8.38 -9.82
N LEU A 38 -8.32 7.86 -9.36
CA LEU A 38 -8.28 6.74 -8.41
C LEU A 38 -8.65 7.15 -6.98
N PHE A 39 -8.24 8.35 -6.57
CA PHE A 39 -8.55 8.90 -5.25
C PHE A 39 -9.24 10.24 -5.41
N THR A 40 -10.27 10.50 -4.60
CA THR A 40 -10.90 11.82 -4.56
C THR A 40 -10.05 12.79 -3.74
N TYR A 41 -10.27 14.10 -3.91
CA TYR A 41 -9.57 15.13 -3.13
C TYR A 41 -9.72 14.90 -1.62
N ASP A 42 -10.92 14.52 -1.18
CA ASP A 42 -11.22 14.28 0.23
C ASP A 42 -10.50 13.04 0.78
N ASP A 43 -10.30 12.00 -0.03
CA ASP A 43 -9.59 10.78 0.39
C ASP A 43 -8.12 11.06 0.71
N LEU A 44 -7.52 12.05 0.05
CA LEU A 44 -6.11 12.44 0.22
C LEU A 44 -5.96 13.75 1.01
N ALA A 45 -7.05 14.42 1.39
CA ALA A 45 -7.02 15.63 2.21
C ALA A 45 -6.20 15.46 3.51
N PRO A 46 -6.27 14.32 4.23
CA PRO A 46 -5.41 14.07 5.38
C PRO A 46 -3.92 14.04 5.03
N LEU A 47 -3.55 13.77 3.78
CA LEU A 47 -2.16 13.79 3.34
C LEU A 47 -1.65 15.21 3.09
N TYR A 48 -2.48 16.08 2.50
CA TYR A 48 -2.11 17.43 2.07
C TYR A 48 -2.30 18.53 3.11
N GLN A 49 -3.20 18.34 4.09
CA GLN A 49 -3.55 19.36 5.08
C GLN A 49 -2.66 19.36 6.33
N ARG A 50 -1.52 18.67 6.29
CA ARG A 50 -0.65 18.45 7.46
C ARG A 50 0.37 19.56 7.65
N THR A 51 0.71 19.79 8.92
CA THR A 51 1.67 20.82 9.35
C THR A 51 3.13 20.37 9.17
N SER A 52 3.40 19.06 9.11
CA SER A 52 4.72 18.51 8.81
C SER A 52 4.79 18.15 7.33
N ALA A 53 5.96 18.37 6.72
CA ALA A 53 6.19 18.16 5.30
C ALA A 53 7.11 16.94 5.07
N PRO A 54 6.63 15.70 5.31
CA PRO A 54 7.35 14.52 4.85
C PRO A 54 7.30 14.46 3.32
N THR A 55 8.24 13.72 2.75
CA THR A 55 8.23 13.45 1.32
C THR A 55 7.47 12.16 1.04
N GLU A 56 6.50 12.22 0.14
CA GLU A 56 5.78 11.06 -0.37
C GLU A 56 6.01 10.85 -1.86
N LEU A 57 6.09 9.59 -2.26
CA LEU A 57 6.24 9.20 -3.64
C LEU A 57 5.09 8.28 -4.02
N CYS A 58 4.26 8.73 -4.96
CA CYS A 58 3.20 7.93 -5.56
C CYS A 58 3.53 7.69 -7.04
N LEU A 59 3.94 6.46 -7.39
CA LEU A 59 4.25 6.09 -8.77
C LEU A 59 3.21 5.11 -9.29
N LEU A 60 2.42 5.53 -10.27
CA LEU A 60 1.59 4.60 -11.03
C LEU A 60 2.46 3.98 -12.13
N VAL A 61 2.61 2.66 -12.10
CA VAL A 61 3.45 1.88 -13.01
C VAL A 61 2.55 1.05 -13.93
N PRO A 62 2.34 1.46 -15.19
CA PRO A 62 1.61 0.67 -16.18
C PRO A 62 2.38 -0.58 -16.57
N HIS A 63 1.74 -1.75 -16.48
CA HIS A 63 2.42 -3.02 -16.73
C HIS A 63 2.96 -3.12 -18.15
N LYS A 64 2.17 -2.67 -19.14
CA LYS A 64 2.58 -2.59 -20.54
C LYS A 64 3.80 -1.70 -20.78
N GLN A 65 3.97 -0.62 -20.02
CA GLN A 65 5.16 0.24 -20.14
C GLN A 65 6.41 -0.46 -19.60
N VAL A 66 6.28 -1.21 -18.50
CA VAL A 66 7.38 -2.02 -17.95
C VAL A 66 7.84 -3.05 -18.97
N GLU A 67 6.91 -3.77 -19.59
CA GLU A 67 7.21 -4.74 -20.65
C GLU A 67 7.94 -4.09 -21.83
N LEU A 68 7.46 -2.95 -22.32
CA LEU A 68 8.08 -2.21 -23.41
C LEU A 68 9.51 -1.77 -23.07
N HIS A 69 9.73 -1.27 -21.85
CA HIS A 69 11.07 -0.87 -21.40
C HIS A 69 12.01 -2.06 -21.20
N LEU A 70 11.50 -3.19 -20.71
CA LEU A 70 12.27 -4.42 -20.56
C LEU A 70 12.70 -4.96 -21.93
N MET A 71 11.80 -4.97 -22.92
CA MET A 71 12.12 -5.34 -24.30
C MET A 71 13.10 -4.34 -24.95
N ALA A 72 12.90 -3.03 -24.79
CA ALA A 72 13.84 -2.04 -25.34
C ALA A 72 15.26 -2.19 -24.75
N ALA A 73 15.35 -2.54 -23.47
CA ALA A 73 16.61 -2.82 -22.78
C ALA A 73 17.31 -4.11 -23.24
N SER A 74 16.58 -5.10 -23.76
CA SER A 74 17.20 -6.30 -24.35
C SER A 74 17.83 -6.03 -25.72
N HIS A 75 17.32 -5.02 -26.45
CA HIS A 75 17.77 -4.70 -27.81
C HIS A 75 18.78 -3.57 -27.91
N THR A 76 18.86 -2.68 -26.91
CA THR A 76 19.72 -1.48 -26.98
C THR A 76 20.56 -1.27 -25.72
N ALA A 77 21.85 -1.01 -25.90
CA ALA A 77 22.77 -0.77 -24.78
C ALA A 77 22.42 0.48 -23.96
N ALA A 78 21.89 1.53 -24.61
CA ALA A 78 21.46 2.75 -23.94
C ALA A 78 20.28 2.49 -22.99
N SER A 79 19.24 1.77 -23.45
CA SER A 79 18.09 1.42 -22.61
C SER A 79 18.47 0.42 -21.51
N ALA A 80 19.38 -0.52 -21.79
CA ALA A 80 19.94 -1.44 -20.79
C ALA A 80 20.66 -0.68 -19.66
N SER A 81 21.45 0.34 -20.02
CA SER A 81 22.15 1.19 -19.06
C SER A 81 21.17 2.00 -18.21
N ALA A 82 20.17 2.64 -18.84
CA ALA A 82 19.14 3.41 -18.13
C ALA A 82 18.33 2.54 -17.16
N LEU A 83 17.90 1.35 -17.59
CA LEU A 83 17.15 0.41 -16.74
C LEU A 83 18.01 -0.10 -15.57
N THR A 84 19.28 -0.43 -15.82
CA THR A 84 20.23 -0.84 -14.77
C THR A 84 20.48 0.30 -13.78
N ALA A 85 20.54 1.54 -14.23
CA ALA A 85 20.70 2.71 -13.38
C ALA A 85 19.46 2.95 -12.48
N LEU A 86 18.26 2.83 -13.05
CA LEU A 86 17.00 2.97 -12.30
C LEU A 86 16.83 1.86 -11.24
N LEU A 87 17.04 0.60 -11.63
CA LEU A 87 16.89 -0.56 -10.75
C LEU A 87 18.09 -0.79 -9.85
N ARG A 88 19.21 -0.10 -10.13
CA ARG A 88 20.51 -0.22 -9.43
C ARG A 88 21.11 -1.62 -9.43
N THR A 89 20.69 -2.45 -10.38
CA THR A 89 21.14 -3.84 -10.53
C THR A 89 20.89 -4.30 -11.96
N ASP A 90 21.69 -5.26 -12.43
CA ASP A 90 21.52 -5.90 -13.73
C ASP A 90 20.75 -7.24 -13.65
N ARG A 91 20.24 -7.60 -12.46
CA ARG A 91 19.40 -8.79 -12.24
C ARG A 91 18.16 -8.85 -13.12
N TRP A 92 17.68 -7.71 -13.63
CA TRP A 92 16.58 -7.66 -14.60
C TRP A 92 16.87 -8.46 -15.88
N LYS A 93 18.14 -8.67 -16.25
CA LYS A 93 18.52 -9.50 -17.40
C LYS A 93 18.07 -10.96 -17.25
N ALA A 94 17.98 -11.46 -16.01
CA ALA A 94 17.52 -12.82 -15.72
C ALA A 94 15.99 -12.97 -15.85
N LEU A 95 15.27 -11.85 -15.91
CA LEU A 95 13.81 -11.79 -16.06
C LEU A 95 13.38 -11.73 -17.54
N LEU A 96 14.33 -11.68 -18.48
CA LEU A 96 14.05 -11.72 -19.90
C LEU A 96 13.59 -13.13 -20.30
N PRO A 97 12.53 -13.25 -21.13
CA PRO A 97 12.08 -14.55 -21.63
C PRO A 97 13.22 -15.22 -22.43
N LYS A 98 13.49 -16.48 -22.12
CA LYS A 98 14.52 -17.29 -22.80
C LYS A 98 13.91 -18.01 -24.01
N GLY A 99 13.92 -17.36 -25.18
CA GLY A 99 13.66 -18.00 -26.47
C GLY A 99 12.21 -17.99 -26.99
N GLU A 100 12.06 -18.32 -28.28
CA GLU A 100 10.90 -18.15 -29.19
C GLU A 100 9.61 -18.95 -28.87
N VAL A 101 9.41 -19.42 -27.64
CA VAL A 101 8.13 -20.06 -27.30
C VAL A 101 7.12 -18.94 -27.08
N ALA A 102 6.06 -18.92 -27.91
CA ALA A 102 4.94 -18.00 -27.79
C ALA A 102 4.45 -17.99 -26.34
N ALA A 103 4.83 -16.93 -25.64
CA ALA A 103 4.69 -16.81 -24.20
C ALA A 103 3.21 -16.83 -23.83
N GLU A 104 2.77 -17.97 -23.31
CA GLU A 104 1.54 -18.03 -22.53
C GLU A 104 1.64 -17.00 -21.40
N THR A 105 0.55 -16.28 -21.17
CA THR A 105 0.38 -15.08 -20.34
C THR A 105 0.97 -15.14 -18.92
N LYS A 106 1.40 -16.31 -18.45
CA LYS A 106 1.99 -16.55 -17.12
C LYS A 106 3.48 -16.24 -17.04
N GLU A 107 4.28 -16.49 -18.08
CA GLU A 107 5.74 -16.24 -18.03
C GLU A 107 6.07 -14.74 -18.05
N ILE A 108 5.27 -13.95 -18.78
CA ILE A 108 5.40 -12.49 -18.83
C ILE A 108 5.06 -11.86 -17.46
N GLY A 109 4.06 -12.41 -16.76
CA GLY A 109 3.69 -11.96 -15.41
C GLY A 109 4.82 -12.11 -14.38
N HIS A 110 5.59 -13.21 -14.44
CA HIS A 110 6.73 -13.43 -13.55
C HIS A 110 7.89 -12.46 -13.81
N GLY A 111 8.14 -12.11 -15.07
CA GLY A 111 9.15 -11.09 -15.43
C GLY A 111 8.76 -9.70 -14.94
N LEU A 112 7.48 -9.35 -15.07
CA LEU A 112 6.93 -8.07 -14.62
C LEU A 112 7.00 -7.91 -13.10
N ASP A 113 6.56 -8.92 -12.35
CA ASP A 113 6.63 -8.90 -10.89
C ASP A 113 8.07 -8.74 -10.41
N GLY A 114 9.01 -9.48 -11.02
CA GLY A 114 10.42 -9.35 -10.71
C GLY A 114 10.97 -7.94 -10.96
N VAL A 115 10.60 -7.28 -12.05
CA VAL A 115 11.04 -5.90 -12.33
C VAL A 115 10.46 -4.91 -11.33
N ILE A 116 9.18 -5.07 -10.96
CA ILE A 116 8.54 -4.23 -9.94
C ILE A 116 9.22 -4.42 -8.58
N ASP A 117 9.59 -5.64 -8.20
CA ASP A 117 10.26 -5.92 -6.94
C ASP A 117 11.70 -5.35 -6.91
N LEU A 118 12.41 -5.37 -8.03
CA LEU A 118 13.70 -4.67 -8.18
C LEU A 118 13.54 -3.16 -8.03
N LEU A 119 12.48 -2.58 -8.64
CA LEU A 119 12.17 -1.17 -8.49
C LEU A 119 11.82 -0.81 -7.04
N LEU A 120 11.04 -1.66 -6.37
CA LEU A 120 10.69 -1.51 -4.96
C LEU A 120 11.96 -1.49 -4.09
N THR A 121 12.88 -2.42 -4.34
CA THR A 121 14.17 -2.50 -3.64
C THR A 121 15.02 -1.23 -3.83
N SER A 122 15.01 -0.67 -5.05
CA SER A 122 15.69 0.60 -5.35
C SER A 122 15.09 1.76 -4.56
N VAL A 123 13.77 1.87 -4.51
CA VAL A 123 13.04 2.93 -3.78
C VAL A 123 13.19 2.79 -2.25
N GLN A 124 13.21 1.57 -1.73
CA GLN A 124 13.38 1.29 -0.30
C GLN A 124 14.69 1.82 0.29
N GLN A 125 15.70 2.11 -0.53
CA GLN A 125 16.93 2.74 -0.05
C GLN A 125 16.74 4.22 0.33
N HIS A 126 15.71 4.87 -0.20
CA HIS A 126 15.43 6.29 0.02
C HIS A 126 14.22 6.53 0.93
N PHE A 127 13.35 5.53 1.07
CA PHE A 127 12.12 5.59 1.86
C PHE A 127 12.03 4.39 2.79
N PRO A 128 11.82 4.59 4.11
CA PRO A 128 11.71 3.49 5.07
C PRO A 128 10.43 2.68 4.89
N TRP A 129 9.37 3.28 4.35
CA TRP A 129 8.08 2.62 4.10
C TRP A 129 7.78 2.67 2.61
N VAL A 130 7.68 1.50 1.98
CA VAL A 130 7.32 1.37 0.57
C VAL A 130 6.28 0.26 0.44
N GLN A 131 5.18 0.56 -0.25
CA GLN A 131 4.05 -0.34 -0.45
C GLN A 131 3.76 -0.50 -1.93
N ARG A 132 3.61 -1.77 -2.33
CA ARG A 132 3.18 -2.17 -3.66
C ARG A 132 1.67 -2.38 -3.63
N ILE A 133 0.93 -1.56 -4.36
CA ILE A 133 -0.53 -1.54 -4.33
C ILE A 133 -1.06 -2.01 -5.68
N ALA A 134 -1.76 -3.15 -5.64
CA ALA A 134 -2.63 -3.61 -6.71
C ALA A 134 -3.98 -2.89 -6.59
N LEU A 135 -4.31 -2.07 -7.60
CA LEU A 135 -5.53 -1.27 -7.61
C LEU A 135 -6.68 -2.06 -8.25
N PRO A 136 -7.76 -2.35 -7.52
CA PRO A 136 -8.95 -2.92 -8.13
C PRO A 136 -9.68 -1.87 -8.97
N VAL A 137 -10.25 -2.28 -10.08
CA VAL A 137 -11.09 -1.46 -10.96
C VAL A 137 -12.34 -2.25 -11.34
N GLN A 138 -13.45 -1.54 -11.51
CA GLN A 138 -14.68 -2.14 -11.99
C GLN A 138 -14.59 -2.33 -13.51
N VAL A 139 -14.63 -3.57 -13.97
CA VAL A 139 -14.57 -3.90 -15.41
C VAL A 139 -15.97 -4.14 -15.96
N ARG A 140 -16.89 -4.68 -15.13
CA ARG A 140 -18.30 -4.93 -15.47
C ARG A 140 -19.19 -4.70 -14.24
N PRO A 141 -20.53 -4.64 -14.36
CA PRO A 141 -21.42 -4.74 -13.21
C PRO A 141 -21.05 -5.98 -12.38
N THR A 142 -20.99 -5.83 -11.06
CA THR A 142 -20.58 -6.84 -10.06
C THR A 142 -19.18 -7.46 -10.22
N LEU A 143 -18.41 -7.08 -11.25
CA LEU A 143 -17.07 -7.60 -11.50
C LEU A 143 -16.01 -6.53 -11.28
N VAL A 144 -15.22 -6.74 -10.24
CA VAL A 144 -14.05 -5.94 -9.88
C VAL A 144 -12.80 -6.79 -10.08
N GLU A 145 -11.88 -6.33 -10.91
CA GLU A 145 -10.62 -7.01 -11.21
C GLU A 145 -9.44 -6.10 -10.89
N THR A 146 -8.25 -6.67 -10.74
CA THR A 146 -7.02 -5.89 -10.56
C THR A 146 -6.64 -5.22 -11.88
N ALA A 147 -6.43 -3.91 -11.84
CA ALA A 147 -6.02 -3.15 -13.01
C ALA A 147 -4.60 -3.56 -13.46
N PRO A 148 -4.26 -3.44 -14.77
CA PRO A 148 -2.92 -3.69 -15.30
C PRO A 148 -1.94 -2.55 -14.97
N TYR A 149 -2.03 -2.01 -13.75
CA TYR A 149 -1.19 -0.96 -13.20
C TYR A 149 -0.85 -1.32 -11.75
N THR A 150 0.37 -0.99 -11.33
CA THR A 150 0.77 -1.09 -9.93
C THR A 150 1.07 0.31 -9.40
N LEU A 151 0.42 0.70 -8.31
CA LEU A 151 0.74 1.92 -7.60
C LEU A 151 1.81 1.61 -6.56
N LEU A 152 2.96 2.29 -6.64
CA LEU A 152 3.96 2.27 -5.59
C LEU A 152 3.77 3.51 -4.73
N PHE A 153 3.57 3.28 -3.43
CA PHE A 153 3.51 4.34 -2.43
C PHE A 153 4.74 4.25 -1.54
N ALA A 154 5.56 5.30 -1.50
CA ALA A 154 6.71 5.40 -0.60
C ALA A 154 6.57 6.63 0.30
N THR A 155 6.89 6.49 1.58
CA THR A 155 6.83 7.60 2.52
C THR A 155 7.87 7.47 3.63
N ARG A 156 8.24 8.63 4.18
CA ARG A 156 9.07 8.74 5.39
C ARG A 156 8.24 8.92 6.67
N SER A 157 6.94 9.18 6.54
CA SER A 157 6.05 9.40 7.69
C SER A 157 5.20 8.17 7.96
N LYS A 158 5.16 7.75 9.22
CA LYS A 158 4.23 6.71 9.68
C LYS A 158 2.78 7.13 9.52
N ASP A 159 2.48 8.42 9.70
CA ASP A 159 1.12 8.94 9.60
C ASP A 159 0.63 8.90 8.14
N SER A 160 1.50 9.21 7.17
CA SER A 160 1.15 9.11 5.73
C SER A 160 0.84 7.67 5.33
N LEU A 161 1.54 6.71 5.93
CA LEU A 161 1.30 5.30 5.71
C LEU A 161 -0.11 4.91 6.20
N VAL A 162 -0.49 5.34 7.41
CA VAL A 162 -1.83 5.09 7.95
C VAL A 162 -2.91 5.77 7.09
N SER A 163 -2.73 7.05 6.74
CA SER A 163 -3.71 7.77 5.93
C SER A 163 -3.89 7.15 4.54
N MET A 164 -2.79 6.74 3.87
CA MET A 164 -2.88 6.06 2.58
C MET A 164 -3.53 4.68 2.69
N ASN A 165 -3.26 3.94 3.77
CA ASN A 165 -3.93 2.67 4.05
C ASN A 165 -5.45 2.85 4.14
N ASP A 166 -5.90 3.82 4.95
CA ASP A 166 -7.33 4.05 5.16
C ASP A 166 -8.01 4.58 3.89
N ALA A 167 -7.33 5.44 3.13
CA ALA A 167 -7.80 5.91 1.82
C ALA A 167 -7.99 4.74 0.83
N LEU A 168 -7.05 3.78 0.81
CA LEU A 168 -7.14 2.59 -0.02
C LEU A 168 -8.29 1.65 0.43
N CYS A 169 -8.49 1.48 1.74
CA CYS A 169 -9.63 0.76 2.30
C CYS A 169 -10.96 1.40 1.88
N ALA A 170 -11.08 2.72 2.03
CA ALA A 170 -12.25 3.49 1.63
C ALA A 170 -12.52 3.39 0.13
N TYR A 171 -11.48 3.52 -0.70
CA TYR A 171 -11.56 3.33 -2.15
C TYR A 171 -12.12 1.97 -2.52
N ARG A 172 -11.54 0.89 -1.96
CA ARG A 172 -11.97 -0.49 -2.23
C ARG A 172 -13.43 -0.71 -1.85
N ARG A 173 -13.82 -0.31 -0.63
CA ARG A 173 -15.20 -0.43 -0.14
C ARG A 173 -16.19 0.33 -1.02
N ARG A 174 -15.84 1.55 -1.42
CA ARG A 174 -16.65 2.38 -2.32
C ARG A 174 -16.82 1.71 -3.68
N LEU A 175 -15.75 1.22 -4.26
CA LEU A 175 -15.76 0.53 -5.56
C LEU A 175 -16.66 -0.71 -5.54
N TYR A 176 -16.51 -1.57 -4.52
CA TYR A 176 -17.36 -2.75 -4.39
C TYR A 176 -18.83 -2.38 -4.22
N LYS A 177 -19.14 -1.40 -3.36
CA LYS A 177 -20.50 -0.90 -3.16
C LYS A 177 -21.10 -0.36 -4.47
N GLN A 178 -20.36 0.48 -5.19
CA GLN A 178 -20.80 1.04 -6.48
C GLN A 178 -21.02 -0.05 -7.53
N SER A 179 -20.15 -1.07 -7.58
CA SER A 179 -20.28 -2.15 -8.57
C SER A 179 -21.55 -3.00 -8.41
N ARG A 180 -22.16 -2.99 -7.22
CA ARG A 180 -23.30 -3.83 -6.83
C ARG A 180 -24.60 -3.03 -6.66
N GLN A 181 -24.52 -1.70 -6.68
CA GLN A 181 -25.67 -0.83 -6.53
C GLN A 181 -26.60 -0.94 -7.74
N GLY A 182 -27.90 -1.15 -7.50
CA GLY A 182 -28.91 -1.25 -8.55
C GLY A 182 -28.88 -2.58 -9.33
N VAL A 183 -28.14 -3.58 -8.84
CA VAL A 183 -28.12 -4.93 -9.42
C VAL A 183 -29.19 -5.80 -8.75
N LEU A 184 -29.78 -6.73 -9.50
CA LEU A 184 -30.66 -7.76 -8.93
C LEU A 184 -29.92 -8.54 -7.83
N GLY A 185 -30.47 -8.55 -6.61
CA GLY A 185 -29.84 -9.20 -5.45
C GLY A 185 -28.86 -8.32 -4.67
N GLU A 186 -28.93 -6.99 -4.78
CA GLU A 186 -28.11 -6.04 -4.00
C GLU A 186 -28.06 -6.39 -2.49
N GLU A 187 -29.20 -6.73 -1.89
CA GLU A 187 -29.28 -7.15 -0.47
C GLU A 187 -28.48 -8.42 -0.18
N TRP A 188 -28.54 -9.41 -1.08
CA TRP A 188 -27.77 -10.64 -0.94
C TRP A 188 -26.26 -10.35 -0.99
N PHE A 189 -25.82 -9.50 -1.92
CA PHE A 189 -24.42 -9.07 -1.99
C PHE A 189 -23.99 -8.28 -0.75
N ALA A 190 -24.87 -7.46 -0.17
CA ALA A 190 -24.59 -6.72 1.06
C ALA A 190 -24.40 -7.66 2.25
N THR A 191 -25.27 -8.67 2.41
CA THR A 191 -25.15 -9.69 3.48
C THR A 191 -23.88 -10.52 3.32
N GLN A 192 -23.58 -10.99 2.10
CA GLN A 192 -22.34 -11.73 1.82
C GLN A 192 -21.10 -10.90 2.11
N GLU A 193 -21.12 -9.59 1.85
CA GLU A 193 -20.01 -8.70 2.15
C GLU A 193 -19.80 -8.53 3.66
N GLN A 194 -20.89 -8.44 4.43
CA GLN A 194 -20.83 -8.36 5.89
C GLN A 194 -20.28 -9.65 6.51
N GLU A 195 -20.74 -10.82 6.04
CA GLU A 195 -20.20 -12.13 6.44
C GLU A 195 -18.71 -12.25 6.07
N ARG A 196 -18.38 -11.84 4.82
CA ARG A 196 -17.08 -11.40 4.30
C ARG A 196 -16.18 -10.82 5.38
N LEU A 197 -16.51 -9.58 5.70
CA LEU A 197 -15.75 -8.70 6.57
C LEU A 197 -15.66 -9.24 8.00
N ALA A 198 -16.76 -9.79 8.53
CA ALA A 198 -16.77 -10.39 9.87
C ALA A 198 -15.77 -11.55 9.96
N GLY A 199 -15.71 -12.42 8.94
CA GLY A 199 -14.72 -13.49 8.85
C GLY A 199 -13.29 -12.97 8.79
N GLU A 200 -13.03 -11.93 8.00
CA GLU A 200 -11.70 -11.31 7.88
C GLU A 200 -11.25 -10.64 9.19
N ILE A 201 -12.15 -9.95 9.89
CA ILE A 201 -11.87 -9.38 11.22
C ILE A 201 -11.55 -10.49 12.22
N GLN A 202 -12.28 -11.60 12.19
CA GLN A 202 -11.99 -12.74 13.07
C GLN A 202 -10.60 -13.34 12.79
N GLN A 203 -10.22 -13.47 11.52
CA GLN A 203 -8.88 -13.91 11.14
C GLN A 203 -7.80 -12.91 11.60
N LEU A 204 -8.06 -11.60 11.47
CA LEU A 204 -7.17 -10.57 11.96
C LEU A 204 -6.98 -10.65 13.48
N CYS A 205 -8.06 -10.86 14.24
CA CYS A 205 -8.01 -11.13 15.69
C CYS A 205 -7.10 -12.31 16.02
N GLN A 206 -7.31 -13.46 15.37
CA GLN A 206 -6.51 -14.66 15.60
C GLN A 206 -5.02 -14.45 15.27
N ARG A 207 -4.73 -13.81 14.14
CA ARG A 207 -3.36 -13.51 13.73
C ARG A 207 -2.68 -12.53 14.68
N THR A 208 -3.41 -11.52 15.15
CA THR A 208 -2.92 -10.55 16.14
C THR A 208 -2.55 -11.24 17.45
N LEU A 209 -3.41 -12.15 17.93
CA LEU A 209 -3.13 -12.94 19.12
C LEU A 209 -1.90 -13.84 18.95
N GLN A 210 -1.81 -14.57 17.83
CA GLN A 210 -0.66 -15.45 17.55
C GLN A 210 0.66 -14.66 17.49
N LEU A 211 0.68 -13.54 16.78
CA LEU A 211 1.85 -12.66 16.71
C LEU A 211 2.20 -12.09 18.09
N GLY A 212 1.19 -11.71 18.86
CA GLY A 212 1.33 -11.25 20.23
C GLY A 212 1.95 -12.31 21.16
N GLN A 213 1.54 -13.57 21.05
CA GLN A 213 2.08 -14.67 21.84
C GLN A 213 3.52 -15.05 21.45
N ILE A 214 3.82 -15.05 20.16
CA ILE A 214 5.14 -15.44 19.62
C ILE A 214 6.18 -14.34 19.87
N GLN A 215 5.86 -13.09 19.51
CA GLN A 215 6.82 -11.98 19.56
C GLN A 215 6.77 -11.20 20.88
N ARG A 216 5.68 -11.34 21.65
CA ARG A 216 5.43 -10.62 22.91
C ARG A 216 5.74 -9.12 22.80
N PRO A 217 5.19 -8.42 21.79
CA PRO A 217 5.40 -6.99 21.65
C PRO A 217 4.82 -6.28 22.86
N ARG A 218 5.61 -5.40 23.47
CA ARG A 218 5.20 -4.67 24.67
C ARG A 218 4.27 -3.50 24.38
N ARG A 219 4.21 -3.02 23.13
CA ARG A 219 3.49 -1.81 22.76
C ARG A 219 2.54 -2.08 21.61
N TRP A 220 1.29 -1.62 21.75
CA TRP A 220 0.29 -1.74 20.70
C TRP A 220 0.71 -1.03 19.39
N PRO A 221 1.20 0.22 19.41
CA PRO A 221 1.55 0.93 18.17
C PRO A 221 2.59 0.21 17.31
N ASP A 222 3.54 -0.49 17.93
CA ASP A 222 4.59 -1.24 17.23
C ASP A 222 4.00 -2.49 16.56
N LEU A 223 3.16 -3.24 17.27
CA LEU A 223 2.46 -4.39 16.71
C LEU A 223 1.48 -3.97 15.60
N ARG A 224 0.69 -2.91 15.84
CA ARG A 224 -0.23 -2.34 14.86
C ARG A 224 0.51 -1.94 13.59
N GLN A 225 1.68 -1.33 13.70
CA GLN A 225 2.49 -0.97 12.54
C GLN A 225 2.91 -2.21 11.73
N GLN A 226 3.34 -3.29 12.38
CA GLN A 226 3.68 -4.54 11.69
C GLN A 226 2.45 -5.16 10.99
N LEU A 227 1.30 -5.18 11.67
CA LEU A 227 0.04 -5.68 11.12
C LEU A 227 -0.43 -4.85 9.92
N LEU A 228 -0.28 -3.52 9.99
CA LEU A 228 -0.62 -2.60 8.92
C LEU A 228 0.25 -2.84 7.69
N LEU A 229 1.56 -3.00 7.86
CA LEU A 229 2.47 -3.29 6.74
C LEU A 229 2.15 -4.64 6.08
N ALA A 230 1.74 -5.64 6.86
CA ALA A 230 1.42 -6.96 6.36
C ALA A 230 0.05 -7.06 5.66
N ASN A 231 -0.91 -6.19 6.01
CA ASN A 231 -2.28 -6.21 5.48
C ASN A 231 -2.69 -4.85 4.90
N PHE A 232 -1.74 -4.15 4.28
CA PHE A 232 -1.93 -2.79 3.78
C PHE A 232 -3.10 -2.69 2.80
N GLY A 233 -4.02 -1.77 3.05
CA GLY A 233 -5.23 -1.54 2.26
C GLY A 233 -6.34 -2.58 2.44
N GLN A 234 -6.29 -3.38 3.51
CA GLN A 234 -7.35 -4.36 3.83
C GLN A 234 -8.21 -3.87 5.00
N PHE A 235 -7.56 -3.42 6.09
CA PHE A 235 -8.21 -2.96 7.30
C PHE A 235 -7.85 -1.51 7.59
N THR A 236 -8.81 -0.76 8.09
CA THR A 236 -8.64 0.62 8.57
C THR A 236 -7.97 0.65 9.93
N LEU A 237 -7.43 1.80 10.32
CA LEU A 237 -6.90 2.01 11.67
C LEU A 237 -7.90 1.62 12.76
N ASP A 238 -9.16 2.04 12.60
CA ASP A 238 -10.24 1.79 13.55
C ASP A 238 -10.48 0.29 13.75
N GLU A 239 -10.44 -0.50 12.67
CA GLU A 239 -10.63 -1.96 12.75
C GLU A 239 -9.48 -2.66 13.48
N TYR A 240 -8.24 -2.18 13.33
CA TYR A 240 -7.14 -2.70 14.16
C TYR A 240 -7.35 -2.39 15.63
N ASP A 241 -7.82 -1.18 15.93
CA ASP A 241 -8.07 -0.73 17.29
C ASP A 241 -9.28 -1.46 17.92
N GLU A 242 -10.29 -1.80 17.14
CA GLU A 242 -11.40 -2.69 17.55
C GLU A 242 -10.95 -4.11 17.86
N VAL A 243 -10.00 -4.64 17.07
CA VAL A 243 -9.40 -5.96 17.30
C VAL A 243 -8.69 -6.02 18.64
N ILE A 244 -7.81 -5.05 18.95
CA ILE A 244 -7.12 -5.04 20.25
C ILE A 244 -8.11 -4.83 21.40
N GLY A 245 -9.13 -3.97 21.23
CA GLY A 245 -10.20 -3.80 22.21
C GLY A 245 -10.98 -5.09 22.47
N THR A 246 -11.20 -5.90 21.43
CA THR A 246 -11.85 -7.21 21.56
C THR A 246 -10.98 -8.21 22.30
N LEU A 247 -9.67 -8.26 22.01
CA LEU A 247 -8.72 -9.13 22.70
C LEU A 247 -8.56 -8.77 24.18
N LEU A 248 -8.61 -7.48 24.52
CA LEU A 248 -8.61 -6.99 25.91
C LEU A 248 -9.88 -7.42 26.65
N ARG A 249 -11.06 -7.25 26.05
CA ARG A 249 -12.35 -7.66 26.64
C ARG A 249 -12.45 -9.18 26.84
N GLN A 250 -11.88 -9.96 25.93
CA GLN A 250 -11.79 -11.42 26.06
C GLN A 250 -10.75 -11.87 27.10
N GLY A 251 -9.93 -10.95 27.61
CA GLY A 251 -8.90 -11.24 28.61
C GLY A 251 -7.71 -12.01 28.04
N ASN A 252 -7.56 -12.10 26.72
CA ASN A 252 -6.41 -12.73 26.04
C ASN A 252 -5.16 -11.85 26.13
N VAL A 253 -5.36 -10.54 26.28
CA VAL A 253 -4.31 -9.54 26.48
C VAL A 253 -4.67 -8.74 27.72
N LEU A 254 -3.67 -8.42 28.53
CA LEU A 254 -3.78 -7.44 29.61
C LEU A 254 -2.99 -6.20 29.22
N CYS A 255 -3.47 -5.03 29.64
CA CYS A 255 -2.78 -3.77 29.40
C CYS A 255 -2.49 -3.06 30.73
N GLU A 256 -1.22 -2.74 30.94
CA GLU A 256 -0.78 -1.86 32.02
C GLU A 256 -0.89 -0.41 31.54
N TRP A 257 -1.91 0.28 32.04
CA TRP A 257 -2.25 1.64 31.67
C TRP A 257 -1.44 2.66 32.48
N ARG A 258 -0.69 3.54 31.81
CA ARG A 258 0.13 4.54 32.50
C ARG A 258 -0.67 5.78 32.91
N ARG A 259 -1.75 6.10 32.18
CA ARG A 259 -2.66 7.23 32.48
C ARG A 259 -3.90 6.75 33.23
N ARG A 260 -4.34 7.53 34.23
CA ARG A 260 -5.60 7.31 34.96
C ARG A 260 -6.78 7.35 33.98
N PRO A 261 -7.80 6.49 34.17
CA PRO A 261 -8.95 6.44 33.27
C PRO A 261 -9.69 7.78 33.29
N LEU A 262 -9.91 8.34 32.10
CA LEU A 262 -10.96 9.31 31.85
C LEU A 262 -12.11 8.51 31.26
N GLU A 263 -13.29 8.68 31.87
CA GLU A 263 -14.60 8.06 31.60
C GLU A 263 -14.68 7.28 30.26
N ASP A 264 -14.91 5.96 30.36
CA ASP A 264 -15.00 4.89 29.34
C ASP A 264 -13.81 3.90 29.30
N GLU A 265 -13.72 3.02 30.31
CA GLU A 265 -12.77 1.89 30.31
C GLU A 265 -13.04 0.85 29.22
N GLU A 266 -14.31 0.66 28.82
CA GLU A 266 -14.70 -0.42 27.90
C GLU A 266 -14.22 -0.23 26.45
N ARG A 267 -13.89 1.01 26.06
CA ARG A 267 -13.44 1.37 24.69
C ARG A 267 -12.01 1.90 24.63
N ARG A 268 -11.27 1.80 25.73
CA ARG A 268 -9.92 2.36 25.80
C ARG A 268 -8.95 1.56 24.94
N ILE A 269 -8.25 2.26 24.04
CA ILE A 269 -7.21 1.68 23.17
C ILE A 269 -5.82 1.97 23.75
N PRO A 270 -4.89 1.01 23.79
CA PRO A 270 -3.53 1.21 24.30
C PRO A 270 -2.74 2.26 23.50
N GLY A 271 -2.18 3.26 24.19
CA GLY A 271 -1.33 4.29 23.59
C GLY A 271 0.16 3.92 23.57
N ASN A 272 1.00 4.87 23.14
CA ASN A 272 2.47 4.71 23.06
C ASN A 272 3.15 4.38 24.39
N GLU A 273 2.52 4.77 25.50
CA GLU A 273 3.07 4.67 26.86
C GLU A 273 2.53 3.46 27.64
N ASP A 274 1.56 2.75 27.08
CA ASP A 274 0.90 1.62 27.74
C ASP A 274 1.60 0.31 27.36
N THR A 275 1.62 -0.65 28.28
CA THR A 275 2.33 -1.93 28.09
C THR A 275 1.34 -3.08 27.93
N LEU A 276 1.55 -3.92 26.91
CA LEU A 276 0.76 -5.13 26.65
C LEU A 276 1.41 -6.36 27.27
N LEU A 277 0.59 -7.20 27.90
CA LEU A 277 0.94 -8.49 28.47
C LEU A 277 0.06 -9.56 27.81
N TRP A 278 0.70 -10.46 27.07
CA TRP A 278 0.04 -11.51 26.30
C TRP A 278 -0.04 -12.78 27.12
N LYS A 279 -1.22 -13.42 27.15
CA LYS A 279 -1.42 -14.72 27.81
C LYS A 279 -1.11 -15.89 26.89
#